data_AF-A0A699XGR3-F1
#
_entry.id   AF-A0A699XGR3-F1
#
_cell.length_a   1.000
_cell.length_b   1.000
_cell.length_c   1.000
_cell.angle_alpha   90.00
_cell.angle_beta   90.00
_cell.angle_gamma   90.00
#
_symmetry.space_group_name_H-M   'P 1'
#
loop_
_entity.id
_entity.type
_entity.pdbx_description
1 polymer ?
#
loop_
_entity_poly.entity_id
_entity_poly.type
_entity_poly.pdbx_seq_one_letter_code
_entity_poly.pdbx_strand_id
1 'polypeptide(L)'
;RKYIENGCELFLAQVTGTVSKAKRVEDAPVIRDFPEVFPEDFHGLLPPRQVEFRIDLIPGGTPVARAPYHLSPSELKELSEQLK
;
A
#
# COMPACT_ATOMS: atom_id res chain seq x y z
N ARG A 1 27.18 19.68 -41.44
CA ARG A 1 26.42 18.83 -40.48
C ARG A 1 27.30 17.66 -40.05
N LYS A 2 28.43 17.93 -39.39
CA LYS A 2 29.55 16.98 -39.24
C LYS A 2 29.84 16.61 -37.77
N TYR A 3 28.98 17.03 -36.85
CA TYR A 3 29.14 16.85 -35.40
C TYR A 3 28.13 15.88 -34.77
N ILE A 4 27.25 15.27 -35.57
CA ILE A 4 26.26 14.30 -35.07
C ILE A 4 26.78 12.86 -35.18
N GLU A 5 27.75 12.60 -36.06
CA GLU A 5 28.23 11.23 -36.32
C GLU A 5 29.09 10.64 -35.19
N ASN A 6 29.75 11.47 -34.36
CA ASN A 6 30.66 11.00 -33.30
C ASN A 6 30.34 11.59 -31.90
N GLY A 7 29.11 12.06 -31.66
CA GLY A 7 28.82 12.99 -30.57
C GLY A 7 27.88 12.53 -29.46
N CYS A 8 27.43 11.27 -29.45
CA CYS A 8 26.32 10.87 -28.55
C CYS A 8 26.64 9.70 -27.61
N GLU A 9 27.85 9.18 -27.58
CA GLU A 9 28.21 8.08 -26.66
C GLU A 9 28.17 8.55 -25.19
N LEU A 10 28.67 9.76 -24.91
CA LEU A 10 28.64 10.33 -23.57
C LEU A 10 27.20 10.63 -23.10
N PHE A 11 26.34 11.07 -24.01
CA PHE A 11 24.91 11.31 -23.74
C PHE A 11 24.14 10.00 -23.53
N LEU A 12 24.42 8.96 -24.32
CA LEU A 12 23.84 7.62 -24.12
C LEU A 12 24.31 7.00 -22.79
N ALA A 13 25.58 7.18 -22.42
CA ALA A 13 26.11 6.74 -21.14
C ALA A 13 25.51 7.50 -19.94
N GLN A 14 25.14 8.78 -20.10
CA GLN A 14 24.45 9.54 -19.06
C GLN A 14 22.99 9.09 -18.89
N VAL A 15 22.31 8.73 -19.98
CA VAL A 15 20.94 8.20 -19.96
C VAL A 15 20.88 6.77 -19.45
N THR A 16 21.90 5.94 -19.71
CA THR A 16 21.99 4.54 -19.24
C THR A 16 22.74 4.37 -17.91
N GLY A 17 23.57 5.34 -17.51
CA GLY A 17 24.44 5.29 -16.33
C GLY A 17 23.73 5.48 -14.99
N THR A 18 22.43 5.79 -15.01
CA THR A 18 21.59 5.77 -13.81
C THR A 18 20.32 4.97 -14.07
N VAL A 19 20.46 3.75 -14.57
CA VAL A 19 19.51 2.70 -14.19
C VAL A 19 19.74 2.44 -12.70
N SER A 20 19.31 3.36 -11.84
CA SER A 20 19.11 3.05 -10.44
C SER A 20 18.12 1.90 -10.45
N LYS A 21 18.54 0.73 -9.95
CA LYS A 21 17.60 -0.38 -9.72
C LYS A 21 16.34 0.22 -9.11
N ALA A 22 15.21 -0.01 -9.77
CA ALA A 22 13.93 0.47 -9.26
C ALA A 22 13.84 0.00 -7.81
N LYS A 23 13.84 0.95 -6.87
CA LYS A 23 13.78 0.64 -5.45
C LYS A 23 12.42 0.00 -5.21
N ARG A 24 12.44 -1.25 -4.79
CA ARG A 24 11.23 -1.97 -4.40
C ARG A 24 10.85 -1.55 -2.99
N VAL A 25 9.58 -1.69 -2.63
CA VAL A 25 9.12 -1.37 -1.27
C VAL A 25 9.84 -2.26 -0.26
N GLU A 26 10.08 -3.51 -0.65
CA GLU A 26 10.85 -4.53 0.07
C GLU A 26 12.31 -4.12 0.37
N ASP A 27 12.88 -3.15 -0.36
CA ASP A 27 14.24 -2.65 -0.10
C ASP A 27 14.29 -1.71 1.13
N ALA A 28 13.14 -1.29 1.65
CA ALA A 28 13.07 -0.48 2.86
C ALA A 28 13.61 -1.31 4.04
N PRO A 29 14.58 -0.80 4.83
CA PRO A 29 15.18 -1.55 5.94
C PRO A 29 14.14 -2.12 6.91
N VAL A 30 13.09 -1.35 7.22
CA VAL A 30 12.01 -1.78 8.12
C VAL A 30 11.23 -2.99 7.57
N ILE A 31 11.01 -3.06 6.26
CA ILE A 31 10.24 -4.16 5.65
C ILE A 31 11.11 -5.42 5.57
N ARG A 32 12.38 -5.25 5.17
CA ARG A 32 13.37 -6.33 5.11
C ARG A 32 13.68 -6.91 6.49
N ASP A 33 13.78 -6.07 7.51
CA ASP A 33 14.18 -6.49 8.86
C ASP A 33 12.99 -7.09 9.63
N PHE A 34 11.74 -6.87 9.19
CA PHE A 34 10.51 -7.39 9.81
C PHE A 34 9.53 -8.04 8.81
N PRO A 35 9.94 -9.10 8.09
CA PRO A 35 9.11 -9.72 7.05
C PRO A 35 7.83 -10.39 7.59
N GLU A 36 7.81 -10.75 8.88
CA GLU A 36 6.65 -11.33 9.56
C GLU A 36 5.53 -10.32 9.87
N VAL A 37 5.88 -9.02 9.97
CA VAL A 37 4.93 -7.93 10.23
C VAL A 37 4.39 -7.35 8.93
N PHE A 38 5.13 -7.50 7.84
CA PHE A 38 4.78 -7.05 6.49
C PHE A 38 4.72 -8.24 5.50
N PRO A 39 3.82 -9.21 5.70
CA PRO A 39 3.64 -10.30 4.75
C PRO A 39 3.12 -9.75 3.41
N GLU A 40 3.50 -10.39 2.31
CA GLU A 40 3.03 -10.01 0.97
C GLU A 40 1.50 -10.08 0.87
N ASP A 41 0.89 -11.02 1.60
CA ASP A 41 -0.55 -11.21 1.73
C ASP A 41 -0.99 -11.05 3.19
N PHE A 42 -1.95 -10.15 3.46
CA PHE A 42 -2.60 -10.07 4.75
C PHE A 42 -3.73 -11.10 4.83
N HIS A 43 -3.61 -12.09 5.72
CA HIS A 43 -4.76 -12.90 6.11
C HIS A 43 -5.68 -12.00 6.94
N GLY A 44 -6.78 -11.54 6.33
CA GLY A 44 -7.59 -10.39 6.78
C GLY A 44 -8.19 -10.45 8.19
N LEU A 45 -8.05 -11.55 8.90
CA LEU A 45 -8.40 -11.64 10.32
C LEU A 45 -7.15 -11.60 11.18
N LEU A 46 -7.10 -10.59 12.05
CA LEU A 46 -6.10 -10.55 13.10
C LEU A 46 -6.15 -11.87 13.89
N PRO A 47 -4.98 -12.43 14.26
CA PRO A 47 -4.94 -13.59 15.13
C PRO A 47 -5.78 -13.36 16.40
N PRO A 48 -6.38 -14.42 16.98
CA PRO A 48 -7.07 -14.33 18.25
C PRO A 48 -6.15 -13.65 19.27
N ARG A 49 -6.58 -12.49 19.76
CA ARG A 49 -5.82 -11.78 20.77
C ARG A 49 -5.98 -12.49 22.10
N GLN A 50 -4.93 -12.48 22.91
CA GLN A 50 -4.98 -13.05 24.27
C GLN A 50 -5.97 -12.30 25.18
N VAL A 51 -6.37 -11.09 24.80
CA VAL A 51 -7.32 -10.25 25.53
C VAL A 51 -8.52 -9.91 24.64
N GLU A 52 -9.71 -9.95 25.23
CA GLU A 52 -10.96 -9.52 24.59
C GLU A 52 -11.03 -8.00 24.59
N PHE A 53 -11.34 -7.40 23.44
CA PHE A 53 -11.67 -5.98 23.39
C PHE A 53 -13.13 -5.77 23.73
N ARG A 54 -13.36 -4.97 24.77
CA ARG A 54 -14.69 -4.52 25.16
C ARG A 54 -14.86 -3.06 24.79
N ILE A 55 -15.99 -2.73 24.18
CA ILE A 55 -16.40 -1.35 23.93
C ILE A 55 -17.41 -1.01 25.01
N ASP A 56 -16.93 -0.37 26.09
CA ASP A 56 -17.80 0.07 27.16
C ASP A 56 -18.46 1.40 26.76
N LEU A 57 -19.79 1.46 26.88
CA LEU A 57 -20.54 2.69 26.67
C LEU A 57 -20.54 3.50 27.96
N ILE A 58 -20.38 4.82 27.84
CA ILE A 58 -20.67 5.72 28.95
C ILE A 58 -22.16 5.57 29.35
N PRO A 59 -22.52 5.72 30.64
CA PRO A 59 -23.93 5.68 31.05
C PRO A 59 -24.77 6.69 30.25
N GLY A 60 -25.83 6.21 29.61
CA GLY A 60 -26.69 7.02 28.72
C GLY A 60 -26.22 7.11 27.27
N GLY A 61 -25.09 6.49 26.90
CA GLY A 61 -24.65 6.37 25.52
C GLY A 61 -25.55 5.42 24.73
N THR A 62 -26.06 5.90 23.59
CA THR A 62 -26.89 5.10 22.67
C THR A 62 -26.13 4.77 21.40
N PRO A 63 -26.31 3.57 20.80
CA PRO A 63 -25.75 3.25 19.50
C PRO A 63 -26.13 4.28 18.44
N VAL A 64 -25.20 4.58 17.54
CA VAL A 64 -25.43 5.55 16.45
C VAL A 64 -25.81 4.80 15.18
N ALA A 65 -26.97 5.12 14.61
CA ALA A 65 -27.38 4.69 13.28
C ALA A 65 -27.35 5.90 12.34
N ARG A 66 -26.61 5.78 11.22
CA ARG A 66 -26.55 6.80 10.16
C ARG A 66 -26.70 6.11 8.81
N ALA A 67 -27.32 6.81 7.86
CA ALA A 67 -27.37 6.34 6.49
C ALA A 67 -25.94 6.28 5.92
N PRO A 68 -25.60 5.26 5.12
CA PRO A 68 -24.34 5.21 4.39
C PRO A 68 -24.20 6.43 3.46
N TYR A 69 -22.96 6.86 3.21
CA TYR A 69 -22.69 7.84 2.17
C TYR A 69 -22.98 7.25 0.78
N HIS A 70 -23.26 8.14 -0.17
CA HIS A 70 -23.46 7.74 -1.56
C HIS A 70 -22.11 7.29 -2.14
N LEU A 71 -22.07 6.04 -2.59
CA LEU A 71 -20.93 5.46 -3.27
C LEU A 71 -21.24 5.29 -4.75
N SER A 72 -20.26 5.55 -5.61
CA SER A 72 -20.32 5.23 -7.03
C SER A 72 -20.37 3.71 -7.26
N PRO A 73 -20.80 3.24 -8.46
CA PRO A 73 -20.80 1.81 -8.76
C PRO A 73 -19.44 1.13 -8.63
N SER A 74 -18.33 1.82 -8.92
CA SER A 74 -16.98 1.30 -8.76
C SER A 74 -16.58 1.12 -7.30
N GLU A 75 -16.92 2.09 -6.44
CA GLU A 75 -16.63 2.01 -5.00
C GLU A 75 -17.47 0.93 -4.32
N LEU A 76 -18.75 0.77 -4.73
CA LEU A 76 -19.59 -0.33 -4.24
C LEU A 76 -19.03 -1.70 -4.62
N LYS A 77 -18.49 -1.83 -5.85
CA LYS A 77 -17.84 -3.06 -6.29
C LYS A 77 -16.61 -3.36 -5.45
N GLU A 78 -15.73 -2.38 -5.25
CA GLU A 78 -14.53 -2.54 -4.41
C GLU A 78 -14.89 -2.90 -2.97
N LEU A 79 -15.84 -2.19 -2.36
CA LEU A 79 -16.33 -2.50 -1.01
C LEU A 79 -16.88 -3.92 -0.92
N SER A 80 -17.61 -4.38 -1.93
CA SER A 80 -18.13 -5.75 -1.97
C SER A 80 -17.03 -6.79 -2.10
N GLU A 81 -15.89 -6.47 -2.74
CA GLU A 81 -14.74 -7.37 -2.85
C GLU A 81 -13.98 -7.47 -1.53
N GLN A 82 -13.89 -6.38 -0.76
CA GLN A 82 -13.23 -6.35 0.56
C GLN A 82 -14.05 -7.05 1.65
N LEU A 83 -15.38 -7.06 1.55
CA LEU A 83 -16.29 -7.65 2.54
C LEU A 83 -16.63 -9.12 2.29
N LYS A 84 -16.13 -9.72 1.20
CA LYS A 84 -16.27 -11.16 0.91
C LYS A 84 -15.50 -12.00 1.93
#